data_AF-A0A3F3H5D4-F1
#
_entry.id   AF-A0A3F3H5D4-F1
#
_cell.length_a   1.000
_cell.length_b   1.000
_cell.length_c   1.000
_cell.angle_alpha   90.00
_cell.angle_beta   90.00
_cell.angle_gamma   90.00
#
_symmetry.space_group_name_H-M   'P 1'
#
loop_
_entity.id
_entity.type
_entity.pdbx_description
1 polymer ?
#
loop_
_entity_poly.entity_id
_entity_poly.type
_entity_poly.pdbx_seq_one_letter_code
_entity_poly.pdbx_strand_id
1 'polypeptide(L)'
;MSKADEEQESKYHVGDVLLAPAYGNLEQPFTGKVEKVYENSLLVEIIENDPADQPAVNEMNHRAIVRMSEVEVIQAAPHDDKED
;
A
#
# COMPACT_ATOMS: atom_id res chain seq x y z
N MET A 1 9.51 -27.73 -5.09
CA MET A 1 9.39 -26.53 -4.23
C MET A 1 9.69 -25.36 -5.13
N SER A 2 8.64 -24.69 -5.59
CA SER A 2 8.69 -23.76 -6.72
C SER A 2 9.34 -22.46 -6.26
N LYS A 3 10.63 -22.30 -6.55
CA LYS A 3 11.27 -20.99 -6.65
C LYS A 3 10.70 -20.30 -7.90
N ALA A 4 9.58 -19.61 -7.72
CA ALA A 4 9.00 -18.72 -8.72
C ALA A 4 8.22 -17.61 -8.00
N ASP A 5 8.76 -17.11 -6.89
CA ASP A 5 8.60 -15.71 -6.58
C ASP A 5 9.69 -15.02 -7.41
N GLU A 6 9.43 -14.92 -8.72
CA GLU A 6 10.12 -13.96 -9.55
C GLU A 6 9.83 -12.61 -8.93
N GLU A 7 10.85 -12.05 -8.28
CA GLU A 7 11.04 -10.63 -8.09
C GLU A 7 10.93 -9.98 -9.49
N GLN A 8 9.71 -9.78 -9.97
CA GLN A 8 9.46 -8.63 -10.80
C GLN A 8 9.94 -7.47 -9.94
N GLU A 9 10.99 -6.78 -10.40
CA GLU A 9 11.40 -5.47 -9.91
C GLU A 9 10.22 -4.51 -10.07
N SER A 10 9.23 -4.71 -9.21
CA SER A 10 8.09 -3.85 -9.05
C SER A 10 8.67 -2.63 -8.37
N LYS A 11 8.40 -1.46 -8.94
CA LYS A 11 8.75 -0.16 -8.37
C LYS A 11 8.35 -0.03 -6.88
N TYR A 12 7.45 -0.89 -6.41
CA TYR A 12 6.87 -0.92 -5.09
C TYR A 12 7.25 -2.22 -4.38
N HIS A 13 7.62 -2.12 -3.12
CA HIS A 13 7.95 -3.24 -2.26
C HIS A 13 6.94 -3.37 -1.13
N VAL A 14 6.77 -4.59 -0.62
CA VAL A 14 5.99 -4.80 0.62
C VAL A 14 6.68 -4.05 1.75
N GLY A 15 5.88 -3.28 2.50
CA GLY A 15 6.36 -2.39 3.55
C GLY A 15 6.54 -0.94 3.13
N ASP A 16 6.49 -0.62 1.83
CA ASP A 16 6.50 0.77 1.35
C ASP A 16 5.30 1.52 1.91
N VAL A 17 5.52 2.78 2.29
CA VAL A 17 4.46 3.70 2.67
C VAL A 17 4.22 4.65 1.50
N LEU A 18 2.96 4.73 1.10
CA LEU A 18 2.52 5.53 -0.03
C LEU A 18 1.35 6.43 0.35
N LEU A 19 1.24 7.54 -0.36
CA LEU A 19 0.07 8.40 -0.36
C LEU A 19 -0.85 7.96 -1.51
N ALA A 20 -2.09 7.63 -1.17
CA ALA A 20 -3.12 7.26 -2.13
C ALA A 20 -4.23 8.32 -2.15
N PRO A 21 -4.83 8.60 -3.33
CA PRO A 21 -6.02 9.42 -3.41
C PRO A 21 -7.21 8.71 -2.78
N ALA A 22 -8.30 9.45 -2.60
CA ALA A 22 -9.60 8.92 -2.19
C ALA A 22 -9.97 7.64 -2.98
N TYR A 23 -10.31 6.57 -2.27
CA TYR A 23 -10.62 5.26 -2.85
C TYR A 23 -11.87 4.66 -2.21
N GLY A 24 -12.73 4.05 -3.03
CA GLY A 24 -13.95 3.42 -2.55
C GLY A 24 -14.91 4.44 -1.95
N ASN A 25 -15.15 4.32 -0.64
CA ASN A 25 -16.02 5.20 0.14
C ASN A 25 -15.27 6.32 0.89
N LEU A 26 -13.94 6.40 0.74
CA LEU A 26 -13.13 7.47 1.32
C LEU A 26 -13.30 8.74 0.48
N GLU A 27 -13.46 9.89 1.12
CA GLU A 27 -13.57 11.18 0.43
C GLU A 27 -12.23 11.94 0.41
N GLN A 28 -11.29 11.60 1.30
CA GLN A 28 -9.98 12.22 1.40
C GLN A 28 -8.85 11.26 0.99
N PRO A 29 -7.67 11.81 0.62
CA PRO A 29 -6.45 11.03 0.49
C PRO A 29 -6.08 10.34 1.81
N PHE A 30 -5.37 9.23 1.72
CA PHE A 30 -4.92 8.46 2.89
C PHE A 30 -3.51 7.94 2.70
N THR A 31 -2.85 7.66 3.82
CA THR A 31 -1.52 7.03 3.85
C THR A 31 -1.71 5.53 4.04
N GLY A 32 -1.13 4.76 3.12
CA GLY A 32 -1.22 3.30 3.11
C GLY A 32 0.17 2.65 3.17
N LYS A 33 0.29 1.54 3.89
CA LYS A 33 1.46 0.68 3.89
C LYS A 33 1.21 -0.55 3.01
N VAL A 34 2.08 -0.83 2.05
CA VAL A 34 1.94 -1.97 1.13
C VAL A 34 2.03 -3.29 1.89
N GLU A 35 0.95 -4.06 1.87
CA GLU A 35 0.92 -5.46 2.35
C GLU A 35 1.19 -6.44 1.21
N LYS A 36 0.74 -6.13 -0.02
CA LYS A 36 0.91 -7.01 -1.17
C LYS A 36 0.97 -6.24 -2.47
N VAL A 37 1.86 -6.68 -3.36
CA VAL A 37 2.02 -6.12 -4.70
C VAL A 37 1.33 -7.06 -5.71
N TYR A 38 0.45 -6.50 -6.54
CA TYR A 38 -0.16 -7.18 -7.69
C TYR A 38 0.39 -6.59 -8.99
N GLU A 39 -0.03 -7.12 -10.14
CA GLU A 39 0.46 -6.68 -11.45
C GLU A 39 0.25 -5.18 -11.72
N ASN A 40 -0.90 -4.61 -11.31
CA ASN A 40 -1.26 -3.21 -11.59
C ASN A 40 -1.77 -2.45 -10.34
N SER A 41 -1.80 -3.11 -9.19
CA SER A 41 -2.38 -2.59 -7.97
C SER A 41 -1.61 -3.03 -6.74
N LEU A 42 -1.85 -2.34 -5.63
CA LEU A 42 -1.22 -2.59 -4.35
C LEU A 42 -2.34 -2.80 -3.33
N LEU A 43 -2.25 -3.88 -2.56
CA LEU A 43 -3.00 -3.98 -1.31
C LEU A 43 -2.24 -3.18 -0.25
N VAL A 44 -2.92 -2.21 0.34
CA VAL A 44 -2.35 -1.38 1.39
C VAL A 44 -3.19 -1.44 2.66
N GLU A 45 -2.51 -1.48 3.80
CA GLU A 45 -3.09 -1.20 5.11
C GLU A 45 -3.16 0.31 5.29
N ILE A 46 -4.34 0.84 5.61
CA ILE A 46 -4.56 2.26 5.87
C ILE A 46 -4.01 2.57 7.27
N ILE A 47 -2.94 3.36 7.34
CA ILE A 47 -2.26 3.72 8.59
C ILE A 47 -2.56 5.15 9.04
N GLU A 48 -2.91 6.04 8.12
CA GLU A 48 -3.40 7.39 8.41
C GLU A 48 -4.51 7.77 7.43
N ASN A 49 -5.57 8.40 7.93
CA ASN A 49 -6.73 8.86 7.17
C ASN A 49 -7.34 10.10 7.82
N ASP A 50 -8.22 10.79 7.08
CA ASP A 50 -9.04 11.84 7.68
C ASP A 50 -10.03 11.27 8.71
N PRO A 51 -10.25 11.90 9.87
CA PRO A 51 -11.21 11.43 10.87
C PRO A 51 -12.64 11.28 10.33
N ALA A 52 -13.04 12.07 9.33
CA ALA A 52 -14.35 11.95 8.69
C ALA A 52 -14.50 10.63 7.92
N ASP A 53 -13.40 10.09 7.39
CA ASP A 53 -13.35 8.84 6.64
C ASP A 53 -13.20 7.59 7.55
N GLN A 54 -12.98 7.77 8.86
CA GLN A 54 -12.77 6.66 9.80
C GLN A 54 -13.88 5.58 9.77
N PRO A 55 -15.19 5.92 9.64
CA PRO A 55 -16.23 4.91 9.52
C PRO A 55 -16.04 4.02 8.27
N ALA A 56 -15.70 4.63 7.13
CA ALA A 56 -15.45 3.90 5.88
C ALA A 56 -14.19 3.03 5.99
N VAL A 57 -13.11 3.54 6.60
CA VAL A 57 -11.89 2.77 6.89
C VAL A 57 -12.19 1.52 7.73
N ASN A 58 -13.04 1.66 8.76
CA ASN A 58 -13.45 0.54 9.61
C ASN A 58 -14.26 -0.51 8.83
N GLU A 59 -15.20 -0.10 7.99
CA GLU A 59 -15.98 -1.00 7.13
C GLU A 59 -15.09 -1.77 6.14
N MET A 60 -14.00 -1.15 5.68
CA MET A 60 -13.00 -1.73 4.79
C MET A 60 -11.97 -2.60 5.53
N ASN A 61 -12.12 -2.82 6.84
CA ASN A 61 -11.14 -3.53 7.67
C ASN A 61 -9.72 -2.95 7.54
N HIS A 62 -9.60 -1.62 7.43
CA HIS A 62 -8.33 -0.90 7.29
C HIS A 62 -7.52 -1.31 6.05
N ARG A 63 -8.16 -1.86 5.00
CA ARG A 63 -7.47 -2.31 3.78
C ARG A 63 -8.06 -1.67 2.53
N ALA A 64 -7.18 -1.21 1.65
CA ALA A 64 -7.55 -0.65 0.35
C ALA A 64 -6.73 -1.28 -0.78
N ILE A 65 -7.32 -1.37 -1.97
CA ILE A 65 -6.61 -1.79 -3.19
C ILE A 65 -6.45 -0.56 -4.07
N VAL A 66 -5.23 -0.05 -4.17
CA VAL A 66 -4.92 1.19 -4.91
C VAL A 66 -4.17 0.88 -6.19
N ARG A 67 -4.32 1.73 -7.21
CA ARG A 67 -3.63 1.57 -8.50
C ARG A 67 -2.22 2.13 -8.41
N MET A 68 -1.25 1.39 -8.95
CA MET A 68 0.15 1.82 -9.00
C MET A 68 0.38 3.16 -9.74
N SER A 69 -0.51 3.51 -10.67
CA SER A 69 -0.45 4.75 -11.45
C SER A 69 -0.95 5.99 -10.71
N GLU A 70 -1.64 5.80 -9.59
CA GLU A 70 -2.34 6.87 -8.87
C GLU A 70 -1.73 7.13 -7.48
N VAL A 71 -0.69 6.37 -7.10
CA VAL A 71 -0.04 6.46 -5.79
C VAL A 71 1.35 7.08 -5.86
N GLU A 72 1.76 7.71 -4.76
CA GLU A 72 3.09 8.29 -4.58
C GLU A 72 3.79 7.60 -3.40
N VAL A 73 4.98 7.04 -3.62
CA VAL A 73 5.78 6.46 -2.52
C VAL A 73 6.38 7.60 -1.71
N ILE A 74 5.99 7.71 -0.45
CA ILE A 74 6.50 8.75 0.46
C ILE A 74 7.61 8.23 1.36
N GLN A 75 7.65 6.93 1.61
CA GLN A 75 8.73 6.27 2.33
C GLN A 75 8.89 4.84 1.82
N ALA A 76 10.08 4.51 1.32
CA ALA A 76 10.42 3.14 0.96
C ALA A 76 10.55 2.28 2.22
N ALA A 77 10.16 1.01 2.11
CA ALA A 77 10.43 0.01 3.12
C ALA A 77 11.93 0.02 3.46
N PRO A 78 12.31 -0.05 4.74
CA PRO A 78 13.72 -0.28 5.08
C PRO A 78 14.14 -1.60 4.43
N HIS A 79 15.05 -1.53 3.46
CA HIS A 79 15.81 -2.70 3.06
C HIS A 79 16.66 -3.08 4.27
N ASP A 80 16.32 -4.19 4.92
CA ASP A 80 17.25 -4.87 5.80
C ASP A 80 18.39 -5.38 4.89
N ASP A 81 19.37 -4.52 4.61
CA ASP A 81 20.72 -4.96 4.29
C ASP A 81 21.24 -5.66 5.56
N LYS A 82 20.78 -6.89 5.80
CA LYS A 82 21.47 -7.81 6.70
C LYS A 82 22.74 -8.26 5.99
N GLU A 83 23.73 -7.38 5.93
CA GLU A 83 25.13 -7.79 5.99
C GLU A 83 25.38 -8.28 7.42
N ASP A 84 25.31 -9.60 7.62
CA ASP A 84 26.24 -10.41 8.45
C ASP A 84 25.85 -11.90 8.41
#